data_AF-A0A818BQQ0-F1
#
_entry.id   AF-A0A818BQQ0-F1
#
_cell.length_a   1.000
_cell.length_b   1.000
_cell.length_c   1.000
_cell.angle_alpha   90.00
_cell.angle_beta   90.00
_cell.angle_gamma   90.00
#
_symmetry.space_group_name_H-M   'P 1'
#
loop_
_entity.id
_entity.type
_entity.pdbx_description
1 polymer ?
#
loop_
_entity_poly.entity_id
_entity_poly.type
_entity_poly.pdbx_seq_one_letter_code
_entity_poly.pdbx_strand_id
1 'polypeptide(L)'
;DNLIQQFALLLFILGGRNCYEFLRLNLPAALPHISNVELLMRNNEQRILECEFRFQLIKEYYQSNNCNYVLSSEDATRCISRIDYVAQSNIFIGFSSYLVN
;
A
#
# COMPACT_ATOMS: atom_id res chain seq x y z
N ASP A 1 7.30 10.95 18.93
CA ASP A 1 7.70 10.90 17.50
C ASP A 1 7.01 9.79 16.72
N ASN A 2 7.11 8.52 17.13
CA ASN A 2 6.51 7.39 16.39
C ASN A 2 4.97 7.51 16.24
N LEU A 3 4.25 7.93 17.29
CA LEU A 3 2.79 8.14 17.22
C LEU A 3 2.37 9.23 16.22
N ILE A 4 3.16 10.30 16.09
CA ILE A 4 2.88 11.39 15.14
C ILE A 4 3.07 10.90 13.71
N GLN A 5 4.10 10.10 13.47
CA GLN A 5 4.35 9.48 12.16
C GLN A 5 3.23 8.50 11.79
N GLN A 6 2.78 7.67 12.72
CA GLN A 6 1.66 6.75 12.50
C GLN A 6 0.35 7.50 12.23
N PHE A 7 0.05 8.54 13.02
CA PHE A 7 -1.11 9.39 12.79
C PHE A 7 -1.06 10.08 11.42
N ALA A 8 0.10 10.63 11.05
CA ALA A 8 0.30 11.27 9.75
C ALA A 8 0.12 10.27 8.59
N LEU A 9 0.63 9.05 8.73
CA LEU A 9 0.45 7.98 7.75
C LEU A 9 -1.03 7.59 7.59
N LEU A 10 -1.74 7.40 8.70
CA LEU A 10 -3.18 7.10 8.71
C LEU A 10 -4.00 8.21 8.06
N LEU A 11 -3.71 9.47 8.43
CA LEU A 11 -4.37 10.63 7.85
C LEU A 11 -4.13 10.73 6.34
N PHE A 12 -2.91 10.46 5.89
CA PHE A 12 -2.56 10.44 4.48
C PHE A 12 -3.26 9.31 3.71
N ILE A 13 -3.33 8.10 4.28
CA ILE A 13 -3.99 6.94 3.66
C ILE A 13 -5.51 7.14 3.58
N LEU A 14 -6.14 7.61 4.67
CA LEU A 14 -7.60 7.73 4.75
C LEU A 14 -8.13 9.01 4.09
N GLY A 15 -7.42 10.13 4.26
CA GLY A 15 -7.82 11.43 3.72
C GLY A 15 -7.28 11.71 2.31
N GLY A 16 -6.26 10.97 1.89
CA GLY A 16 -5.54 11.22 0.64
C GLY A 16 -4.62 12.44 0.71
N ARG A 17 -3.82 12.59 -0.35
CA ARG A 17 -2.77 13.62 -0.47
C ARG A 17 -3.28 15.05 -0.25
N ASN A 18 -4.42 15.39 -0.86
CA ASN A 18 -4.95 16.75 -0.82
C ASN A 18 -5.44 17.15 0.58
N CYS A 19 -6.14 16.24 1.26
CA CYS A 19 -6.59 16.46 2.63
C CYS A 19 -5.40 16.63 3.58
N TYR A 20 -4.40 15.76 3.44
CA TYR A 20 -3.19 15.81 4.25
C TYR A 20 -2.45 17.14 4.10
N GLU A 21 -2.20 17.58 2.86
CA GLU A 21 -1.53 18.86 2.59
C GLU A 21 -2.35 20.06 3.07
N PHE A 22 -3.67 20.04 2.88
CA PHE A 22 -4.55 21.08 3.40
C PHE A 22 -4.40 21.22 4.92
N LEU A 23 -4.46 20.11 5.66
CA LEU A 23 -4.30 20.14 7.12
C LEU A 23 -2.90 20.57 7.55
N ARG A 24 -1.86 20.09 6.86
CA ARG A 24 -0.45 20.46 7.14
C ARG A 24 -0.22 21.97 6.99
N LEU A 25 -0.82 22.59 5.98
CA LEU A 25 -0.69 24.03 5.73
C LEU A 25 -1.47 24.87 6.75
N ASN A 26 -2.60 24.36 7.26
CA ASN A 26 -3.42 25.06 8.26
C ASN A 26 -2.99 24.80 9.71
N LEU A 27 -2.17 23.79 9.96
CA LEU A 27 -1.64 23.44 11.28
C LEU A 27 -0.09 23.43 11.24
N PRO A 28 0.55 24.61 11.32
CA PRO A 28 2.00 24.73 11.17
C PRO A 28 2.73 23.90 12.24
N ALA A 29 3.76 23.18 11.81
CA ALA A 29 4.59 22.27 12.63
C ALA A 29 3.86 21.08 13.29
N ALA A 30 2.57 20.87 13.03
CA ALA A 30 1.83 19.74 13.60
C ALA A 30 2.05 18.43 12.83
N LEU A 31 2.26 18.51 11.51
CA LEU A 31 2.36 17.36 10.62
C LEU A 31 3.69 17.35 9.84
N PRO A 32 4.31 16.17 9.63
CA PRO A 32 5.52 16.05 8.85
C PRO A 32 5.29 16.39 7.37
N HIS A 33 6.37 16.76 6.69
CA HIS A 33 6.33 17.00 5.24
C HIS A 33 5.89 15.75 4.49
N ILE A 34 5.15 15.93 3.39
CA ILE A 34 4.62 14.82 2.58
C ILE A 34 5.69 13.84 2.13
N SER A 35 6.87 14.33 1.72
CA SER A 35 7.99 13.48 1.31
C SER A 35 8.44 12.51 2.42
N ASN A 36 8.32 12.93 3.69
CA ASN A 36 8.65 12.06 4.82
C ASN A 36 7.56 11.00 5.02
N VAL A 37 6.29 11.34 4.81
CA VAL A 37 5.18 10.37 4.86
C VAL A 37 5.28 9.36 3.72
N GLU A 38 5.58 9.81 2.51
CA GLU A 38 5.81 8.94 1.35
C GLU A 38 7.01 8.00 1.57
N LEU A 39 8.10 8.51 2.17
CA LEU A 39 9.24 7.69 2.56
C LEU A 39 8.85 6.67 3.64
N LEU A 40 8.09 7.08 4.65
CA LEU A 40 7.59 6.18 5.69
C LEU A 40 6.66 5.11 5.13
N MET A 41 5.81 5.42 4.15
CA MET A 41 5.01 4.40 3.45
C MET A 41 5.91 3.39 2.77
N ARG A 42 6.87 3.85 1.95
CA ARG A 42 7.79 2.97 1.22
C ARG A 42 8.65 2.10 2.15
N ASN A 43 8.97 2.59 3.34
CA ASN A 43 9.80 1.87 4.31
C ASN A 43 8.99 0.94 5.23
N ASN A 44 7.70 1.25 5.49
CA ASN A 44 6.81 0.40 6.28
C ASN A 44 6.18 -0.73 5.47
N GLU A 45 6.29 -0.70 4.15
CA GLU A 45 5.95 -1.83 3.30
C GLU A 45 6.87 -3.01 3.66
N GLN A 46 6.37 -3.88 4.54
CA GLN A 46 6.61 -5.29 4.31
C GLN A 46 6.11 -5.57 2.89
N ARG A 47 7.04 -5.58 1.91
CA ARG A 47 6.73 -5.65 0.48
C ARG A 47 5.62 -6.65 0.22
N ILE A 48 4.50 -6.14 -0.28
CA ILE A 48 3.46 -6.97 -0.88
C ILE A 48 3.94 -7.19 -2.30
N LEU A 49 4.49 -8.36 -2.57
CA LEU A 49 4.85 -8.75 -3.93
C LEU A 49 3.60 -9.27 -4.63
N GLU A 50 3.46 -8.92 -5.90
CA GLU A 50 2.39 -9.46 -6.74
C GLU A 50 2.50 -10.99 -6.78
N CYS A 51 1.36 -11.67 -6.75
CA CYS A 51 1.23 -13.13 -6.64
C CYS A 51 1.78 -13.75 -5.33
N GLU A 52 2.18 -12.97 -4.33
CA GLU A 52 2.62 -13.49 -3.03
C GLU A 52 1.54 -13.28 -1.95
N PHE A 53 0.72 -14.31 -1.73
CA PHE A 53 -0.29 -14.26 -0.68
C PHE A 53 0.32 -14.56 0.71
N ARG A 54 0.23 -13.59 1.62
CA ARG A 54 0.79 -13.67 2.99
C ARG A 54 -0.16 -14.36 3.97
N PHE A 55 -0.46 -15.63 3.72
CA PHE A 55 -1.44 -16.41 4.50
C PHE A 55 -1.15 -16.39 6.01
N GLN A 56 0.13 -16.49 6.38
CA GLN A 56 0.55 -16.57 7.78
C GLN A 56 0.21 -15.29 8.56
N LEU A 57 0.53 -14.11 8.02
CA LEU A 57 0.24 -12.83 8.66
C LEU A 57 -1.28 -12.61 8.81
N ILE A 58 -2.04 -13.02 7.79
CA ILE A 58 -3.50 -12.95 7.80
C ILE A 58 -4.07 -13.87 8.89
N LYS A 59 -3.55 -15.09 9.01
CA LYS A 59 -3.95 -16.02 10.07
C LYS A 59 -3.65 -15.47 11.47
N GLU A 60 -2.45 -14.95 11.68
CA GLU A 60 -2.05 -14.32 12.96
C GLU A 60 -2.93 -13.12 13.31
N TYR A 61 -3.26 -12.30 12.32
CA TYR A 61 -4.21 -11.20 12.48
C TYR A 61 -5.59 -11.69 12.91
N TYR A 62 -6.13 -12.74 12.28
CA TYR A 62 -7.45 -13.26 12.66
C TYR A 62 -7.47 -13.93 14.02
N GLN A 63 -6.40 -14.65 14.38
CA GLN A 63 -6.26 -15.25 15.70
C GLN A 63 -6.19 -14.18 16.80
N SER A 64 -5.42 -13.10 16.58
CA SER A 64 -5.33 -12.01 17.56
C SER A 64 -6.63 -11.22 17.72
N ASN A 65 -7.51 -11.21 16.71
CA ASN A 65 -8.80 -10.53 16.74
C ASN A 65 -10.00 -11.46 17.06
N ASN A 66 -9.76 -12.72 17.45
CA ASN A 66 -10.80 -13.72 17.72
C ASN A 66 -11.79 -13.94 16.56
N CYS A 67 -11.31 -13.85 15.31
CA CYS A 67 -12.10 -14.10 14.11
C CYS A 67 -12.09 -15.60 13.75
N ASN A 68 -13.24 -16.26 13.89
CA ASN A 68 -13.37 -17.70 13.62
C ASN A 68 -13.58 -18.04 12.13
N TYR A 69 -14.18 -17.12 11.37
CA TYR A 69 -14.49 -17.31 9.96
C TYR A 69 -14.21 -16.03 9.19
N VAL A 70 -13.57 -16.18 8.02
CA VAL A 70 -13.28 -15.07 7.12
C VAL A 70 -13.60 -15.51 5.70
N LEU A 71 -14.34 -14.66 5.01
CA LEU A 71 -14.61 -14.77 3.59
C LEU A 71 -13.79 -13.70 2.88
N SER A 72 -13.00 -14.10 1.91
CA SER A 72 -12.25 -13.19 1.05
C SER A 72 -12.63 -13.50 -0.39
N SER A 73 -12.98 -12.46 -1.13
CA SER A 73 -13.21 -12.52 -2.57
C SER A 73 -12.20 -11.61 -3.23
N GLU A 74 -11.48 -12.13 -4.22
CA GLU A 74 -10.63 -11.35 -5.09
C GLU A 74 -11.39 -11.07 -6.39
N ASP A 75 -11.36 -9.83 -6.85
CA ASP A 75 -11.88 -9.44 -8.14
C ASP A 75 -10.74 -8.82 -8.96
N ALA A 76 -10.63 -9.23 -10.23
CA ALA A 76 -9.61 -8.76 -11.14
C ALA A 76 -10.03 -7.41 -11.73
N THR A 77 -9.75 -6.33 -10.99
CA THR A 77 -10.24 -4.97 -11.32
C THR A 77 -9.38 -4.22 -12.34
N ARG A 78 -8.21 -4.75 -12.72
CA ARG A 78 -7.26 -4.04 -13.59
C ARG A 78 -6.71 -4.93 -14.71
N CYS A 79 -7.09 -4.64 -15.96
CA CYS A 79 -6.31 -5.05 -17.12
C CYS A 79 -5.15 -4.07 -17.30
N ILE A 80 -3.92 -4.51 -17.03
CA ILE A 80 -2.72 -3.72 -17.29
C ILE A 80 -2.47 -3.72 -18.81
N SER A 81 -2.79 -2.62 -19.48
CA SER A 81 -2.67 -2.48 -20.95
C SER A 81 -1.22 -2.36 -21.43
N ARG A 82 -0.27 -2.13 -20.52
CA ARG A 82 1.14 -1.87 -20.82
C ARG A 82 2.02 -2.69 -19.88
N ILE A 83 3.01 -3.38 -20.44
CA ILE A 83 4.01 -4.06 -19.64
C ILE A 83 4.84 -3.03 -18.86
N ASP A 84 4.76 -3.10 -17.54
CA ASP A 84 5.53 -2.26 -16.62
C ASP A 84 6.69 -3.06 -16.02
N TYR A 85 7.87 -2.45 -15.96
CA TYR A 85 9.04 -3.05 -15.34
C TYR A 85 9.14 -2.64 -13.87
N VAL A 86 9.15 -3.63 -12.96
CA VAL A 86 9.35 -3.40 -11.54
C VAL A 86 10.80 -3.71 -11.19
N ALA A 87 11.60 -2.64 -11.08
CA ALA A 87 13.04 -2.73 -10.84
C ALA A 87 13.39 -3.43 -9.53
N GLN A 88 12.52 -3.33 -8.53
CA GLN A 88 12.72 -3.87 -7.18
C GLN A 88 12.74 -5.40 -7.13
N SER A 89 11.95 -6.05 -7.99
CA SER A 89 11.81 -7.50 -8.10
C SER A 89 12.36 -8.04 -9.43
N ASN A 90 12.86 -7.16 -10.31
CA ASN A 90 13.36 -7.50 -11.63
C ASN A 90 12.36 -8.32 -12.46
N ILE A 91 11.08 -7.90 -12.43
CA ILE A 91 10.00 -8.55 -13.16
C ILE A 91 9.27 -7.56 -14.08
N PHE A 92 8.71 -8.09 -15.15
CA PHE A 92 7.77 -7.39 -16.01
C PHE A 92 6.35 -7.79 -15.62
N ILE A 93 5.48 -6.82 -15.43
CA ILE A 93 4.10 -7.00 -15.00
C ILE A 93 3.17 -6.49 -16.10
N GLY A 94 2.22 -7.31 -16.52
CA GLY A 94 1.27 -6.98 -17.57
C GLY A 94 1.06 -8.13 -18.57
N PHE A 95 0.09 -7.96 -19.46
CA PHE A 95 -0.19 -8.97 -20.49
C PHE A 95 0.75 -8.79 -21.67
N SER A 96 1.48 -9.85 -22.04
CA SER A 96 2.18 -9.87 -23.32
C SER A 96 1.18 -10.11 -24.45
N SER A 97 1.29 -9.35 -25.54
CA SER A 97 0.59 -9.68 -26.77
C SER A 97 1.07 -11.04 -27.28
N TYR A 98 0.16 -11.90 -27.73
CA TYR A 98 0.51 -13.19 -28.34
C TYR A 98 1.58 -12.99 -29.41
N LEU A 99 2.62 -13.83 -29.40
CA LEU A 99 3.55 -13.95 -30.51
C LEU A 99 2.76 -14.45 -31.72
N VAL A 100 2.43 -13.55 -32.63
CA VAL A 100 1.93 -13.93 -33.96
C VAL A 100 3.14 -14.46 -34.72
N ASN A 101 3.17 -15.78 -34.95
CA ASN A 101 4.07 -16.39 -35.93
C ASN A 101 3.62 -16.05 -37.35
#